data_AF-A0A8G1A3H2-F1
#
_entry.id   AF-A0A8G1A3H2-F1
#
_cell.length_a   1.000
_cell.length_b   1.000
_cell.length_c   1.000
_cell.angle_alpha   90.00
_cell.angle_beta   90.00
_cell.angle_gamma   90.00
#
_symmetry.space_group_name_H-M   'P 1'
#
loop_
_entity.id
_entity.type
_entity.pdbx_description
1 polymer ?
#
loop_
_entity_poly.entity_id
_entity_poly.type
_entity_poly.pdbx_seq_one_letter_code
_entity_poly.pdbx_strand_id
1 'polypeptide(L)'
;MPFIYYGQGVADWYDDFLERLVSHLALEGTEITDEKRNDQTATMGVKRTGEQGTLLVMPSGKDVKVTYTVIREKKEVARGLMGGLVGAGVGSVLGGILRRDDGSITDALGGAAAGGAYEAYHGYEESREDRTAFAALVAEKVKEVEDEIWEIKNAQAEAQEANRERARERRAEVEAEEDEIRTELEEISGDLLTLSEEIDLLEEDGQKGKGRKVRARADRAERLFAEAEEACDTGEYRTARSKIRAARSMIEGAMATLDDE
;
A
#
# COMPACT_ATOMS: atom_id res chain seq x y z
N MET A 1 -35.22 19.37 3.94
CA MET A 1 -34.84 18.73 2.66
C MET A 1 -33.42 18.21 2.82
N PRO A 2 -33.16 16.91 2.60
CA PRO A 2 -31.82 16.33 2.68
C PRO A 2 -31.11 16.33 1.31
N PHE A 3 -29.82 16.65 1.29
CA PHE A 3 -28.90 16.54 0.15
C PHE A 3 -27.87 15.45 0.45
N ILE A 4 -27.58 14.57 -0.51
CA ILE A 4 -26.71 13.41 -0.31
C ILE A 4 -25.55 13.45 -1.31
N TYR A 5 -24.34 13.24 -0.81
CA TYR A 5 -23.08 13.19 -1.56
C TYR A 5 -22.30 11.93 -1.19
N TYR A 6 -21.47 11.46 -2.11
CA TYR A 6 -20.61 10.29 -1.91
C TYR A 6 -19.17 10.65 -2.25
N GLY A 7 -18.25 10.41 -1.30
CA GLY A 7 -16.83 10.30 -1.58
C GLY A 7 -16.50 8.88 -2.01
N GLN A 8 -16.05 8.69 -3.24
CA GLN A 8 -15.94 7.36 -3.86
C GLN A 8 -14.63 6.64 -3.49
N GLY A 9 -14.75 5.40 -3.00
CA GLY A 9 -13.59 4.53 -2.73
C GLY A 9 -12.71 4.97 -1.55
N VAL A 10 -13.21 5.84 -0.68
CA VAL A 10 -12.47 6.42 0.46
C VAL A 10 -12.97 5.92 1.82
N ALA A 11 -13.83 4.90 1.88
CA ALA A 11 -14.34 4.36 3.15
C ALA A 11 -13.23 3.85 4.09
N ASP A 12 -12.17 3.23 3.54
CA ASP A 12 -11.02 2.76 4.32
C ASP A 12 -10.21 3.92 4.94
N TRP A 13 -10.47 5.15 4.49
CA TRP A 13 -9.86 6.40 4.95
C TRP A 13 -10.90 7.30 5.62
N TYR A 14 -11.97 6.72 6.18
CA TYR A 14 -13.12 7.45 6.74
C TYR A 14 -12.73 8.54 7.73
N ASP A 15 -11.86 8.23 8.70
CA ASP A 15 -11.46 9.19 9.73
C ASP A 15 -10.73 10.39 9.13
N ASP A 16 -9.86 10.11 8.16
CA ASP A 16 -9.03 11.09 7.45
C ASP A 16 -9.86 11.95 6.49
N PHE A 17 -10.85 11.33 5.85
CA PHE A 17 -11.87 11.99 5.03
C PHE A 17 -12.73 12.92 5.87
N LEU A 18 -13.22 12.45 7.03
CA LEU A 18 -14.06 13.23 7.93
C LEU A 18 -13.32 14.46 8.45
N GLU A 19 -12.09 14.28 8.93
CA GLU A 19 -11.26 15.36 9.48
C GLU A 19 -10.97 16.44 8.43
N ARG A 20 -10.60 16.03 7.21
CA ARG A 20 -10.43 16.97 6.10
C ARG A 20 -11.73 17.67 5.74
N LEU A 21 -12.82 16.93 5.55
CA LEU A 21 -14.12 17.53 5.19
C LEU A 21 -14.54 18.60 6.21
N VAL A 22 -14.41 18.30 7.50
CA VAL A 22 -14.64 19.25 8.59
C VAL A 22 -13.73 20.46 8.49
N SER A 23 -12.44 20.25 8.22
CA SER A 23 -11.44 21.32 8.07
C SER A 23 -11.74 22.22 6.87
N HIS A 24 -12.03 21.67 5.68
CA HIS A 24 -12.38 22.47 4.49
C HIS A 24 -13.67 23.27 4.72
N LEU A 25 -14.70 22.67 5.34
CA LEU A 25 -15.93 23.40 5.66
C LEU A 25 -15.67 24.54 6.64
N ALA A 26 -14.87 24.32 7.68
CA ALA A 26 -14.51 25.35 8.65
C ALA A 26 -13.70 26.50 8.03
N LEU A 27 -12.73 26.20 7.16
CA LEU A 27 -11.95 27.18 6.40
C LEU A 27 -12.83 28.06 5.51
N GLU A 28 -13.93 27.51 5.00
CA GLU A 28 -14.94 28.21 4.19
C GLU A 28 -15.94 29.03 5.02
N GLY A 29 -15.67 29.19 6.32
CA GLY A 29 -16.48 29.98 7.25
C GLY A 29 -17.74 29.27 7.73
N THR A 30 -17.75 27.94 7.70
CA THR A 30 -18.83 27.14 8.29
C THR A 30 -18.59 26.96 9.77
N GLU A 31 -19.56 27.36 10.59
CA GLU A 31 -19.56 27.07 12.01
C GLU A 31 -20.04 25.63 12.23
N ILE A 32 -19.23 24.82 12.90
CA ILE A 32 -19.52 23.42 13.24
C ILE A 32 -19.84 23.33 14.73
N THR A 33 -20.98 22.73 15.06
CA THR A 33 -21.54 22.66 16.42
C THR A 33 -22.02 21.25 16.74
N ASP A 34 -22.17 20.94 18.03
CA ASP A 34 -22.77 19.68 18.52
C ASP A 34 -22.23 18.41 17.85
N GLU A 35 -20.91 18.37 17.60
CA GLU A 35 -20.28 17.21 16.97
C GLU A 35 -20.44 15.97 17.87
N LYS A 36 -21.06 14.94 17.30
CA LYS A 36 -21.21 13.63 17.90
C LYS A 36 -20.59 12.60 16.97
N ARG A 37 -19.50 12.01 17.44
CA ARG A 37 -18.78 10.97 16.72
C ARG A 37 -18.99 9.62 17.42
N ASN A 38 -19.43 8.65 16.65
CA ASN A 38 -19.37 7.24 16.97
C ASN A 38 -18.43 6.57 15.95
N ASP A 39 -17.97 5.35 16.22
CA ASP A 39 -16.96 4.62 15.43
C ASP A 39 -17.22 4.55 13.91
N GLN A 40 -18.47 4.71 13.46
CA GLN A 40 -18.84 4.65 12.04
C GLN A 40 -19.76 5.78 11.58
N THR A 41 -20.01 6.77 12.42
CA THR A 41 -20.94 7.86 12.08
C THR A 41 -20.56 9.14 12.80
N ALA A 42 -20.50 10.24 12.06
CA ALA A 42 -20.35 11.58 12.61
C ALA A 42 -21.59 12.40 12.29
N THR A 43 -22.19 13.00 13.31
CA THR A 43 -23.31 13.95 13.16
C THR A 43 -22.88 15.28 13.73
N MET A 44 -23.12 16.38 13.00
CA MET A 44 -22.76 17.73 13.44
C MET A 44 -23.79 18.76 12.96
N GLY A 45 -23.98 19.80 13.75
CA GLY A 45 -24.69 21.00 13.35
C GLY A 45 -23.78 21.88 12.50
N VAL A 46 -24.32 22.45 11.43
CA VAL A 46 -23.58 23.33 10.51
C VAL A 46 -24.34 24.62 10.30
N LYS A 47 -23.63 25.76 10.29
CA LYS A 47 -24.22 27.07 10.06
C LYS A 47 -23.30 27.93 9.19
N ARG A 48 -23.85 28.55 8.15
CA ARG A 48 -23.11 29.44 7.24
C ARG A 48 -24.07 30.43 6.57
N THR A 49 -23.74 31.72 6.59
CA THR A 49 -24.44 32.78 5.82
C THR A 49 -25.98 32.72 5.91
N GLY A 50 -26.52 32.53 7.12
CA GLY A 50 -27.97 32.46 7.35
C GLY A 50 -28.63 31.11 7.02
N GLU A 51 -27.87 30.14 6.53
CA GLU A 51 -28.29 28.74 6.41
C GLU A 51 -27.83 27.95 7.65
N GLN A 52 -28.70 27.10 8.17
CA GLN A 52 -28.40 26.18 9.27
C GLN A 52 -28.91 24.79 8.92
N GLY A 53 -28.20 23.76 9.35
CA GLY A 53 -28.63 22.39 9.16
C GLY A 53 -27.83 21.38 9.97
N THR A 54 -28.02 20.11 9.63
CA THR A 54 -27.32 18.97 10.22
C THR A 54 -26.59 18.21 9.12
N LEU A 55 -25.33 17.90 9.36
CA LEU A 55 -24.50 17.05 8.51
C LEU A 55 -24.34 15.68 9.16
N LEU A 56 -24.57 14.61 8.40
CA LEU A 56 -24.33 13.22 8.79
C LEU A 56 -23.33 12.60 7.83
N VAL A 57 -22.23 12.07 8.34
CA VAL A 57 -21.14 11.47 7.56
C VAL A 57 -20.91 10.04 8.03
N MET A 58 -21.02 9.06 7.13
CA MET A 58 -20.88 7.64 7.47
C MET A 58 -20.31 6.82 6.31
N PRO A 59 -19.56 5.73 6.58
CA PRO A 59 -19.20 4.76 5.55
C PRO A 59 -20.45 4.11 4.94
N SER A 60 -20.41 3.87 3.64
CA SER A 60 -21.46 3.22 2.85
C SER A 60 -20.80 2.33 1.79
N GLY A 61 -20.53 1.07 2.14
CA GLY A 61 -19.80 0.16 1.27
C GLY A 61 -18.34 0.59 1.14
N LYS A 62 -17.89 0.87 -0.10
CA LYS A 62 -16.53 1.39 -0.39
C LYS A 62 -16.44 2.91 -0.29
N ASP A 63 -17.57 3.59 -0.11
CA ASP A 63 -17.69 5.04 -0.21
C ASP A 63 -17.98 5.66 1.16
N VAL A 64 -17.83 6.98 1.27
CA VAL A 64 -18.30 7.75 2.41
C VAL A 64 -19.53 8.55 1.98
N LYS A 65 -20.66 8.31 2.64
CA LYS A 65 -21.92 9.02 2.41
C LYS A 65 -22.01 10.23 3.32
N VAL A 66 -22.25 11.39 2.72
CA VAL A 66 -22.45 12.68 3.39
C VAL A 66 -23.87 13.15 3.14
N THR A 67 -24.64 13.40 4.20
CA THR A 67 -26.03 13.86 4.13
C THR A 67 -26.17 15.20 4.83
N TYR A 68 -26.56 16.25 4.10
CA TYR A 68 -26.85 17.59 4.65
C TYR A 68 -28.36 17.83 4.71
N THR A 69 -28.90 18.15 5.89
CA THR A 69 -30.33 18.44 6.08
C THR A 69 -30.53 19.88 6.56
N VAL A 70 -31.22 20.71 5.76
CA VAL A 70 -31.51 22.12 6.08
C VAL A 70 -32.58 22.25 7.17
N ILE A 71 -32.35 23.11 8.16
CA ILE A 71 -33.32 23.55 9.18
C ILE A 71 -33.87 24.93 8.73
N ARG A 72 -35.18 25.04 8.53
CA ARG A 72 -35.85 26.33 8.17
C ARG A 72 -36.58 26.89 9.38
N GLU A 73 -36.25 28.12 9.80
CA GLU A 73 -37.10 28.89 10.71
C GLU A 73 -38.34 29.39 9.94
N LYS A 74 -39.54 28.95 10.34
CA LYS A 74 -40.80 29.45 9.75
C LYS A 74 -41.00 30.91 10.19
N LYS A 75 -40.85 31.87 9.28
CA LYS A 75 -41.53 33.17 9.41
C LYS A 75 -43.02 32.97 9.11
N GLU A 76 -43.83 33.23 10.13
CA GLU A 76 -45.29 33.06 10.29
C GLU A 76 -46.16 32.88 9.02
N VAL A 77 -46.85 31.73 8.96
CA VAL A 77 -48.19 31.61 8.34
C VAL A 77 -49.11 30.92 9.35
N ALA A 78 -50.30 31.48 9.49
CA ALA A 78 -51.28 31.30 10.54
C ALA A 78 -51.69 29.86 10.90
N ARG A 79 -52.04 29.67 12.18
CA ARG A 79 -52.90 28.61 12.77
C ARG A 79 -52.69 27.18 12.23
N GLY A 80 -51.87 26.41 12.92
CA GLY A 80 -51.89 24.94 12.85
C GLY A 80 -50.52 24.33 13.04
N LEU A 81 -50.39 23.45 14.05
CA LEU A 81 -49.18 22.71 14.45
C LEU A 81 -48.11 23.55 15.14
N MET A 82 -48.42 23.97 16.37
CA MET A 82 -47.44 24.34 17.39
C MET A 82 -47.22 23.11 18.29
N GLY A 83 -45.97 22.67 18.48
CA GLY A 83 -45.64 21.70 19.51
C GLY A 83 -44.32 20.96 19.30
N GLY A 84 -43.24 21.48 19.91
CA GLY A 84 -42.20 20.63 20.51
C GLY A 84 -40.85 20.50 19.81
N LEU A 85 -40.04 21.56 19.80
CA LEU A 85 -38.58 21.42 19.69
C LEU A 85 -37.93 22.42 20.66
N VAL A 86 -37.95 22.07 21.94
CA VAL A 86 -37.14 22.70 23.00
C VAL A 86 -36.65 21.56 23.89
N GLY A 87 -35.33 21.46 23.99
CA GLY A 87 -34.62 20.30 24.51
C GLY A 87 -34.81 20.04 26.01
N ALA A 88 -34.83 18.75 26.34
CA ALA A 88 -34.20 18.15 27.53
C ALA A 88 -34.40 16.63 27.47
N GLY A 89 -33.32 15.89 27.16
CA GLY A 89 -33.28 14.42 27.16
C GLY A 89 -34.01 13.76 25.99
N VAL A 90 -34.04 12.42 25.98
CA VAL A 90 -34.80 11.55 25.05
C VAL A 90 -34.00 11.03 23.84
N GLY A 91 -33.31 9.91 24.08
CA GLY A 91 -33.40 8.82 23.13
C GLY A 91 -34.85 8.30 23.13
N SER A 92 -35.52 8.39 21.98
CA SER A 92 -36.62 7.51 21.54
C SER A 92 -37.34 8.15 20.35
N VAL A 93 -36.86 7.87 19.13
CA VAL A 93 -37.74 7.46 18.02
C VAL A 93 -37.13 6.23 17.37
N LEU A 94 -36.86 5.21 18.19
CA LEU A 94 -37.01 3.82 17.79
C LEU A 94 -38.12 3.29 18.69
N GLY A 95 -39.23 2.87 18.09
CA GLY A 95 -40.41 2.48 18.85
C GLY A 95 -41.56 2.05 17.95
N GLY A 96 -41.27 1.13 17.04
CA GLY A 96 -42.28 0.46 16.22
C GLY A 96 -41.74 -0.87 15.73
N ILE A 97 -42.14 -1.93 16.42
CA ILE A 97 -42.02 -3.35 16.06
C ILE A 97 -40.77 -4.07 16.59
N LEU A 98 -40.93 -4.67 17.77
CA LEU A 98 -40.26 -5.91 18.14
C LEU A 98 -41.31 -7.00 18.43
N ARG A 99 -41.28 -8.02 17.56
CA ARG A 99 -41.42 -9.48 17.84
C ARG A 99 -42.80 -10.18 17.87
N ARG A 100 -42.90 -11.17 16.96
CA ARG A 100 -43.74 -12.41 16.90
C ARG A 100 -45.26 -12.20 16.73
N ASP A 101 -45.99 -12.88 15.85
CA ASP A 101 -45.79 -14.08 15.00
C ASP A 101 -46.53 -13.87 13.66
N ASP A 102 -46.27 -14.74 12.70
CA ASP A 102 -46.91 -14.90 11.38
C ASP A 102 -46.59 -13.89 10.27
N GLY A 103 -46.00 -14.43 9.20
CA GLY A 103 -46.30 -14.07 7.81
C GLY A 103 -45.86 -12.69 7.31
N SER A 104 -44.80 -12.70 6.48
CA SER A 104 -44.44 -11.65 5.49
C SER A 104 -44.47 -10.19 5.94
N ILE A 105 -43.28 -9.58 6.09
CA ILE A 105 -43.13 -8.12 6.00
C ILE A 105 -42.15 -7.82 4.87
N THR A 106 -42.74 -7.81 3.68
CA THR A 106 -42.39 -6.99 2.54
C THR A 106 -42.87 -5.55 2.84
N ASP A 107 -42.14 -4.55 2.36
CA ASP A 107 -42.52 -3.12 2.26
C ASP A 107 -42.85 -2.33 3.54
N ALA A 108 -41.93 -1.46 3.96
CA ALA A 108 -42.21 -0.05 4.35
C ALA A 108 -40.94 0.68 4.86
N LEU A 109 -39.90 0.74 4.04
CA LEU A 109 -39.00 1.90 4.04
C LEU A 109 -39.37 2.69 2.78
N GLY A 110 -40.39 3.54 2.94
CA GLY A 110 -40.95 4.35 1.87
C GLY A 110 -39.94 5.38 1.37
N GLY A 111 -39.23 4.97 0.32
CA GLY A 111 -38.31 5.76 -0.50
C GLY A 111 -37.56 4.82 -1.43
N ALA A 112 -38.12 4.58 -2.61
CA ALA A 112 -37.58 3.78 -3.71
C ALA A 112 -36.07 4.03 -3.98
N ALA A 113 -35.25 3.09 -4.43
CA ALA A 113 -35.50 1.85 -5.15
C ALA A 113 -34.49 0.74 -4.78
N ALA A 114 -34.95 -0.51 -4.84
CA ALA A 114 -34.10 -1.67 -4.96
C ALA A 114 -33.59 -1.76 -6.41
N GLY A 115 -32.27 -1.92 -6.59
CA GLY A 115 -31.69 -2.20 -7.90
C GLY A 115 -30.21 -1.85 -7.94
N GLY A 116 -29.36 -2.85 -8.13
CA GLY A 116 -27.91 -2.67 -8.22
C GLY A 116 -27.50 -1.70 -9.31
N ALA A 117 -26.41 -0.96 -9.04
CA ALA A 117 -25.47 -0.43 -10.01
C ALA A 117 -26.07 0.17 -11.31
N TYR A 118 -26.70 1.36 -11.27
CA TYR A 118 -26.56 2.35 -12.37
C TYR A 118 -27.23 3.74 -12.20
N GLU A 119 -28.09 4.00 -11.21
CA GLU A 119 -28.98 5.19 -11.27
C GLU A 119 -28.59 6.41 -10.42
N ALA A 120 -27.32 6.57 -10.03
CA ALA A 120 -26.90 7.80 -9.33
C ALA A 120 -26.42 8.93 -10.27
N TYR A 121 -26.24 8.65 -11.57
CA TYR A 121 -25.65 9.61 -12.51
C TYR A 121 -26.64 10.50 -13.28
N HIS A 122 -27.95 10.41 -13.02
CA HIS A 122 -28.95 11.33 -13.60
C HIS A 122 -29.60 12.31 -12.60
N GLY A 123 -29.05 12.45 -11.39
CA GLY A 123 -29.45 13.50 -10.45
C GLY A 123 -28.78 14.87 -10.70
N TYR A 124 -28.07 15.05 -11.81
CA TYR A 124 -27.33 16.29 -12.09
C TYR A 124 -28.19 17.41 -12.73
N GLU A 125 -29.41 17.10 -13.22
CA GLU A 125 -30.21 18.06 -14.00
C GLU A 125 -31.53 18.53 -13.36
N GLU A 126 -32.11 17.84 -12.37
CA GLU A 126 -33.49 18.13 -11.92
C GLU A 126 -33.63 19.00 -10.66
N SER A 127 -32.60 19.76 -10.25
CA SER A 127 -32.70 20.62 -9.05
C SER A 127 -31.80 21.85 -9.09
N ARG A 128 -31.69 22.54 -10.24
CA ARG A 128 -31.01 23.85 -10.27
C ARG A 128 -31.82 24.93 -9.54
N GLU A 129 -33.13 24.74 -9.33
CA GLU A 129 -34.01 25.73 -8.71
C GLU A 129 -34.04 25.70 -7.16
N ASP A 130 -33.56 24.65 -6.50
CA ASP A 130 -33.71 24.46 -5.03
C ASP A 130 -32.40 24.21 -4.24
N ARG A 131 -31.23 24.27 -4.89
CA ARG A 131 -29.94 24.12 -4.18
C ARG A 131 -29.66 25.34 -3.31
N THR A 132 -29.50 25.11 -2.00
CA THR A 132 -28.98 26.14 -1.10
C THR A 132 -27.48 26.34 -1.35
N ALA A 133 -26.94 27.52 -1.03
CA ALA A 133 -25.54 27.82 -1.29
C ALA A 133 -24.62 26.90 -0.47
N PHE A 134 -25.06 26.48 0.72
CA PHE A 134 -24.30 25.54 1.54
C PHE A 134 -24.31 24.11 0.98
N ALA A 135 -25.40 23.64 0.40
CA ALA A 135 -25.45 22.32 -0.23
C ALA A 135 -24.44 22.22 -1.39
N ALA A 136 -24.32 23.28 -2.20
CA ALA A 136 -23.30 23.34 -3.25
C ALA A 136 -21.87 23.30 -2.68
N LEU A 137 -21.61 24.02 -1.58
CA LEU A 137 -20.32 23.98 -0.90
C LEU A 137 -20.00 22.56 -0.38
N VAL A 138 -20.95 21.88 0.28
CA VAL A 138 -20.72 20.53 0.79
C VAL A 138 -20.38 19.57 -0.35
N ALA A 139 -21.07 19.67 -1.48
CA ALA A 139 -20.78 18.87 -2.66
C ALA A 139 -19.35 19.07 -3.16
N GLU A 140 -18.93 20.33 -3.27
CA GLU A 140 -17.58 20.73 -3.69
C GLU A 140 -16.52 20.17 -2.75
N LYS A 141 -16.68 20.38 -1.43
CA LYS A 141 -15.68 19.95 -0.44
C LYS A 141 -15.61 18.43 -0.28
N VAL A 142 -16.72 17.71 -0.46
CA VAL A 142 -16.68 16.24 -0.54
C VAL A 142 -15.83 15.77 -1.71
N LYS A 143 -15.93 16.44 -2.86
CA LYS A 143 -15.14 16.07 -4.04
C LYS A 143 -13.66 16.44 -3.90
N GLU A 144 -13.37 17.61 -3.36
CA GLU A 144 -11.99 18.06 -3.08
C GLU A 144 -11.26 17.07 -2.16
N VAL A 145 -11.90 16.66 -1.05
CA VAL A 145 -11.31 15.69 -0.12
C VAL A 145 -11.18 14.29 -0.73
N GLU A 146 -12.12 13.86 -1.56
CA GLU A 146 -11.99 12.61 -2.32
C GLU A 146 -10.73 12.64 -3.20
N ASP A 147 -10.54 13.73 -3.95
CA ASP A 147 -9.42 13.87 -4.88
C ASP A 147 -8.07 13.90 -4.13
N GLU A 148 -7.98 14.60 -3.00
CA GLU A 148 -6.78 14.59 -2.13
C GLU A 148 -6.43 13.19 -1.62
N ILE A 149 -7.42 12.41 -1.17
CA ILE A 149 -7.18 11.04 -0.72
C ILE A 149 -6.71 10.16 -1.88
N TRP A 150 -7.25 10.36 -3.09
CA TRP A 150 -6.77 9.65 -4.28
C TRP A 150 -5.34 10.03 -4.66
N GLU A 151 -4.96 11.29 -4.55
CA GLU A 151 -3.58 11.73 -4.75
C GLU A 151 -2.62 11.02 -3.78
N ILE A 152 -2.97 10.96 -2.50
CA ILE A 152 -2.18 10.27 -1.47
C ILE A 152 -2.09 8.77 -1.79
N LYS A 153 -3.21 8.13 -2.12
CA LYS A 153 -3.25 6.70 -2.48
C LYS A 153 -2.38 6.38 -3.68
N ASN A 154 -2.44 7.20 -4.73
CA ASN A 154 -1.66 7.01 -5.95
C ASN A 154 -0.17 7.22 -5.68
N ALA A 155 0.20 8.27 -4.93
CA ALA A 155 1.58 8.51 -4.54
C ALA A 155 2.17 7.35 -3.71
N GLN A 156 1.39 6.76 -2.80
CA GLN A 156 1.80 5.58 -2.05
C GLN A 156 1.97 4.35 -2.95
N ALA A 157 1.08 4.15 -3.92
CA ALA A 157 1.16 3.04 -4.87
C ALA A 157 2.42 3.14 -5.75
N GLU A 158 2.69 4.32 -6.31
CA GLU A 158 3.89 4.60 -7.11
C GLU A 158 5.17 4.38 -6.30
N ALA A 159 5.23 4.89 -5.06
CA ALA A 159 6.37 4.68 -4.18
C ALA A 159 6.60 3.20 -3.86
N GLN A 160 5.52 2.43 -3.65
CA GLN A 160 5.62 0.99 -3.44
C GLN A 160 6.10 0.26 -4.69
N GLU A 161 5.61 0.63 -5.87
CA GLU A 161 6.02 0.02 -7.13
C GLU A 161 7.49 0.29 -7.44
N ALA A 162 7.93 1.55 -7.33
CA ALA A 162 9.34 1.92 -7.50
C ALA A 162 10.27 1.17 -6.51
N ASN A 163 9.82 0.97 -5.27
CA ASN A 163 10.58 0.19 -4.29
C ASN A 163 10.63 -1.30 -4.64
N ARG A 164 9.54 -1.87 -5.20
CA ARG A 164 9.51 -3.26 -5.68
C ARG A 164 10.42 -3.44 -6.88
N GLU A 165 10.43 -2.50 -7.81
CA GLU A 165 11.31 -2.51 -8.98
C GLU A 165 12.79 -2.47 -8.57
N ARG A 166 13.17 -1.50 -7.72
CA ARG A 166 14.54 -1.42 -7.15
C ARG A 166 14.95 -2.67 -6.36
N ALA A 167 13.99 -3.38 -5.75
CA ALA A 167 14.27 -4.64 -5.06
C ALA A 167 14.50 -5.79 -6.04
N ARG A 168 13.82 -5.80 -7.19
CA ARG A 168 14.06 -6.75 -8.27
C ARG A 168 15.42 -6.51 -8.92
N GLU A 169 15.75 -5.25 -9.22
CA GLU A 169 17.04 -4.87 -9.79
C GLU A 169 18.20 -5.29 -8.90
N ARG A 170 18.14 -4.98 -7.59
CA ARG A 170 19.17 -5.40 -6.63
C ARG A 170 19.33 -6.91 -6.52
N ARG A 171 18.24 -7.68 -6.65
CA ARG A 171 18.32 -9.15 -6.66
C ARG A 171 18.98 -9.66 -7.93
N ALA A 172 18.62 -9.11 -9.09
CA ALA A 172 19.22 -9.47 -10.36
C ALA A 172 20.72 -9.12 -10.40
N GLU A 173 21.13 -7.99 -9.81
CA GLU A 173 22.55 -7.62 -9.68
C GLU A 173 23.32 -8.62 -8.80
N VAL A 174 22.74 -9.01 -7.66
CA VAL A 174 23.34 -10.01 -6.75
C VAL A 174 23.43 -11.39 -7.40
N GLU A 175 22.39 -11.81 -8.12
CA GLU A 175 22.36 -13.08 -8.87
C GLU A 175 23.42 -13.09 -9.98
N ALA A 176 23.55 -11.98 -10.72
CA ALA A 176 24.58 -11.84 -11.75
C ALA A 176 26.01 -11.85 -11.14
N GLU A 177 26.22 -11.24 -9.97
CA GLU A 177 27.50 -11.28 -9.28
C GLU A 177 27.83 -12.70 -8.76
N GLU A 178 26.83 -13.43 -8.29
CA GLU A 178 26.98 -14.84 -7.88
C GLU A 178 27.36 -15.72 -9.07
N ASP A 179 26.64 -15.59 -10.19
CA ASP A 179 26.89 -16.36 -11.42
C ASP A 179 28.29 -16.14 -11.99
N GLU A 180 28.78 -14.89 -11.97
CA GLU A 180 30.15 -14.55 -12.39
C GLU A 180 31.18 -15.30 -11.54
N ILE A 181 31.02 -15.27 -10.22
CA ILE A 181 31.94 -15.92 -9.28
C ILE A 181 31.87 -17.44 -9.39
N ARG A 182 30.67 -18.02 -9.55
CA ARG A 182 30.51 -19.46 -9.77
C ARG A 182 31.21 -19.91 -11.05
N THR A 183 31.11 -19.13 -12.13
CA THR A 183 31.83 -19.42 -13.38
C THR A 183 33.34 -19.42 -13.15
N GLU A 184 33.88 -18.43 -12.43
CA GLU A 184 35.31 -18.37 -12.11
C GLU A 184 35.78 -19.54 -11.23
N LEU A 185 34.92 -20.02 -10.32
CA LEU A 185 35.18 -21.20 -9.48
C LEU A 185 35.19 -22.49 -10.31
N GLU A 186 34.24 -22.66 -11.24
CA GLU A 186 34.20 -23.80 -12.16
C GLU A 186 35.48 -23.90 -12.99
N GLU A 187 35.99 -22.75 -13.49
CA GLU A 187 37.27 -22.69 -14.21
C GLU A 187 38.43 -23.17 -13.33
N ILE A 188 38.54 -22.67 -12.09
CA ILE A 188 39.60 -23.08 -11.15
C ILE A 188 39.51 -24.56 -10.82
N SER A 189 38.30 -25.10 -10.63
CA SER A 189 38.07 -26.51 -10.36
C SER A 189 38.61 -27.40 -11.49
N GLY A 190 38.38 -27.00 -12.75
CA GLY A 190 38.93 -27.66 -13.93
C GLY A 190 40.47 -27.61 -13.98
N ASP A 191 41.06 -26.46 -13.67
CA ASP A 191 42.52 -26.29 -13.62
C ASP A 191 43.16 -27.14 -12.51
N LEU A 192 42.53 -27.22 -11.33
CA LEU A 192 43.00 -28.05 -10.21
C LEU A 192 42.95 -29.54 -10.55
N LEU A 193 41.89 -29.98 -11.22
CA LEU A 193 41.79 -31.36 -11.69
C LEU A 193 42.94 -31.69 -12.65
N THR A 194 43.20 -30.81 -13.61
CA THR A 194 44.30 -30.95 -14.57
C THR A 194 45.65 -31.03 -13.85
N LEU A 195 45.89 -30.14 -12.87
CA LEU A 195 47.12 -30.18 -12.08
C LEU A 195 47.27 -31.48 -11.26
N SER A 196 46.17 -32.03 -10.75
CA SER A 196 46.22 -33.31 -10.03
C SER A 196 46.70 -34.44 -10.93
N GLU A 197 46.18 -34.52 -12.16
CA GLU A 197 46.60 -35.53 -13.14
C GLU A 197 48.09 -35.39 -13.51
N GLU A 198 48.56 -34.16 -13.74
CA GLU A 198 49.98 -33.88 -14.03
C GLU A 198 50.91 -34.25 -12.86
N ILE A 199 50.48 -33.99 -11.62
CA ILE A 199 51.24 -34.39 -10.42
C ILE A 199 51.37 -35.91 -10.36
N ASP A 200 50.30 -36.64 -10.63
CA ASP A 200 50.30 -38.11 -10.60
C ASP A 200 51.25 -38.67 -11.66
N LEU A 201 51.24 -38.12 -12.88
CA LEU A 201 52.18 -38.49 -13.95
C LEU A 201 53.65 -38.25 -13.56
N LEU A 202 53.96 -37.09 -12.96
CA LEU A 202 55.32 -36.81 -12.48
C LEU A 202 55.79 -37.79 -11.40
N GLU A 203 54.88 -38.28 -10.55
CA GLU A 203 55.21 -39.28 -9.53
C GLU A 203 55.46 -40.66 -10.15
N GLU A 204 54.67 -41.05 -11.16
CA GLU A 204 54.85 -42.28 -11.95
C GLU A 204 56.19 -42.26 -12.73
N ASP A 205 56.54 -41.12 -13.32
CA ASP A 205 57.80 -40.91 -14.06
C ASP A 205 59.04 -40.80 -13.15
N GLY A 206 58.86 -40.90 -11.83
CA GLY A 206 59.96 -40.85 -10.86
C GLY A 206 60.53 -39.44 -10.63
N GLN A 207 59.88 -38.39 -11.14
CA GLN A 207 60.28 -36.98 -10.97
C GLN A 207 59.84 -36.38 -9.62
N LYS A 208 60.06 -37.13 -8.53
CA LYS A 208 59.53 -36.82 -7.18
C LYS A 208 59.88 -35.43 -6.65
N GLY A 209 61.01 -34.86 -7.06
CA GLY A 209 61.43 -33.51 -6.66
C GLY A 209 60.59 -32.40 -7.28
N LYS A 210 60.23 -32.55 -8.57
CA LYS A 210 59.38 -31.63 -9.33
C LYS A 210 57.92 -31.80 -8.88
N GLY A 211 57.43 -33.04 -8.81
CA GLY A 211 56.08 -33.38 -8.33
C GLY A 211 55.78 -32.80 -6.94
N ARG A 212 56.73 -32.88 -5.99
CA ARG A 212 56.54 -32.29 -4.64
C ARG A 212 56.35 -30.77 -4.66
N LYS A 213 57.03 -30.04 -5.54
CA LYS A 213 56.90 -28.57 -5.64
C LYS A 213 55.57 -28.16 -6.27
N VAL A 214 55.13 -28.90 -7.29
CA VAL A 214 53.84 -28.69 -7.96
C VAL A 214 52.70 -29.01 -6.99
N ARG A 215 52.75 -30.16 -6.30
CA ARG A 215 51.77 -30.56 -5.28
C ARG A 215 51.60 -29.54 -4.16
N ALA A 216 52.70 -28.99 -3.64
CA ALA A 216 52.60 -27.97 -2.59
C ALA A 216 51.85 -26.70 -3.02
N ARG A 217 51.89 -26.34 -4.32
CA ARG A 217 51.12 -25.23 -4.87
C ARG A 217 49.68 -25.63 -5.15
N ALA A 218 49.43 -26.83 -5.66
CA ALA A 218 48.08 -27.38 -5.85
C ALA A 218 47.31 -27.45 -4.51
N ASP A 219 47.90 -28.03 -3.45
CA ASP A 219 47.29 -28.10 -2.11
C ASP A 219 46.98 -26.72 -1.51
N ARG A 220 47.73 -25.69 -1.92
CA ARG A 220 47.49 -24.30 -1.51
C ARG A 220 46.34 -23.70 -2.30
N ALA A 221 46.29 -23.96 -3.60
CA ALA A 221 45.23 -23.52 -4.49
C ALA A 221 43.87 -24.16 -4.12
N GLU A 222 43.83 -25.46 -3.83
CA GLU A 222 42.62 -26.17 -3.39
C GLU A 222 42.01 -25.58 -2.11
N ARG A 223 42.84 -25.25 -1.12
CA ARG A 223 42.37 -24.59 0.10
C ARG A 223 41.79 -23.21 -0.17
N LEU A 224 42.45 -22.43 -1.04
CA LEU A 224 41.97 -21.11 -1.43
C LEU A 224 40.68 -21.21 -2.25
N PHE A 225 40.53 -22.25 -3.06
CA PHE A 225 39.30 -22.57 -3.79
C PHE A 225 38.15 -22.90 -2.83
N ALA A 226 38.36 -23.81 -1.87
CA ALA A 226 37.33 -24.13 -0.87
C ALA A 226 36.93 -22.91 -0.02
N GLU A 227 37.90 -22.09 0.39
CA GLU A 227 37.63 -20.81 1.08
C GLU A 227 36.87 -19.81 0.20
N ALA A 228 37.04 -19.87 -1.13
CA ALA A 228 36.32 -19.03 -2.08
C ALA A 228 34.89 -19.50 -2.31
N GLU A 229 34.66 -20.81 -2.39
CA GLU A 229 33.31 -21.41 -2.46
C GLU A 229 32.50 -21.05 -1.21
N GLU A 230 33.06 -21.24 -0.01
CA GLU A 230 32.39 -20.88 1.24
C GLU A 230 32.04 -19.38 1.31
N ALA A 231 32.95 -18.51 0.84
CA ALA A 231 32.70 -17.09 0.74
C ALA A 231 31.60 -16.75 -0.29
N CYS A 232 31.51 -17.49 -1.40
CA CYS A 232 30.46 -17.31 -2.40
C CYS A 232 29.10 -17.72 -1.85
N ASP A 233 29.01 -18.90 -1.22
CA ASP A 233 27.79 -19.44 -0.60
C ASP A 233 27.24 -18.55 0.53
N THR A 234 28.11 -17.80 1.20
CA THR A 234 27.73 -16.86 2.28
C THR A 234 27.48 -15.43 1.78
N GLY A 235 27.59 -15.17 0.47
CA GLY A 235 27.39 -13.84 -0.13
C GLY A 235 28.55 -12.87 0.08
N GLU A 236 29.71 -13.34 0.52
CA GLU A 236 30.94 -12.56 0.67
C GLU A 236 31.73 -12.47 -0.65
N TYR A 237 31.10 -11.96 -1.71
CA TYR A 237 31.63 -11.95 -3.08
C TYR A 237 33.01 -11.30 -3.24
N ARG A 238 33.31 -10.25 -2.46
CA ARG A 238 34.65 -9.63 -2.46
C ARG A 238 35.72 -10.56 -1.89
N THR A 239 35.38 -11.32 -0.86
CA THR A 239 36.27 -12.32 -0.26
C THR A 239 36.48 -13.44 -1.28
N ALA A 240 35.40 -13.95 -1.88
CA ALA A 240 35.45 -14.99 -2.91
C ALA A 240 36.39 -14.60 -4.07
N ARG A 241 36.18 -13.44 -4.71
CA ARG A 241 37.06 -12.94 -5.80
C ARG A 241 38.52 -12.85 -5.40
N SER A 242 38.80 -12.40 -4.18
CA SER A 242 40.17 -12.28 -3.67
C SER A 242 40.85 -13.65 -3.52
N LYS A 243 40.08 -14.65 -3.07
CA LYS A 243 40.53 -16.04 -2.90
C LYS A 243 40.70 -16.75 -4.24
N ILE A 244 39.78 -16.56 -5.18
CA ILE A 244 39.88 -17.02 -6.59
C ILE A 244 41.18 -16.51 -7.22
N ARG A 245 41.45 -15.20 -7.13
CA ARG A 245 42.69 -14.62 -7.68
C ARG A 245 43.95 -15.24 -7.06
N ALA A 246 43.93 -15.49 -5.74
CA ALA A 246 45.05 -16.12 -5.06
C ALA A 246 45.23 -17.59 -5.49
N ALA A 247 44.13 -18.33 -5.66
CA ALA A 247 44.15 -19.71 -6.15
C ALA A 247 44.72 -19.77 -7.58
N ARG A 248 44.25 -18.92 -8.50
CA ARG A 248 44.79 -18.82 -9.87
C ARG A 248 46.29 -18.58 -9.88
N SER A 249 46.79 -17.65 -9.06
CA SER A 249 48.24 -17.41 -8.97
C SER A 249 49.05 -18.63 -8.50
N MET A 250 48.48 -19.47 -7.62
CA MET A 250 49.11 -20.72 -7.20
C MET A 250 49.13 -21.76 -8.33
N ILE A 251 48.03 -21.86 -9.09
CA ILE A 251 47.88 -22.75 -10.25
C ILE A 251 48.85 -22.34 -11.35
N GLU A 252 48.88 -21.07 -11.75
CA GLU A 252 49.84 -20.53 -12.73
C GLU A 252 51.29 -20.81 -12.32
N GLY A 253 51.63 -20.62 -11.04
CA GLY A 253 52.96 -20.94 -10.53
C GLY A 253 53.27 -22.44 -10.51
N ALA A 254 52.26 -23.30 -10.41
CA ALA A 254 52.39 -24.75 -10.51
C ALA A 254 52.63 -25.16 -11.97
N MET A 255 51.83 -24.64 -12.90
CA MET A 255 51.97 -24.88 -14.35
C MET A 255 53.31 -24.39 -14.88
N ALA A 256 53.76 -23.19 -14.50
CA ALA A 256 55.09 -22.72 -14.89
C ALA A 256 56.23 -23.64 -14.39
N THR A 257 56.03 -24.30 -13.24
CA THR A 257 56.99 -25.29 -12.74
C THR A 257 56.94 -26.58 -13.55
N LEU A 258 55.80 -26.95 -14.14
CA LEU A 258 55.68 -28.08 -15.07
C LEU A 258 56.43 -27.80 -16.36
N ASP A 259 56.34 -26.58 -16.87
CA ASP A 259 56.94 -26.15 -18.14
C ASP A 259 58.46 -25.91 -18.07
N ASP A 260 59.03 -25.67 -16.89
CA ASP A 260 60.48 -25.53 -16.70
C ASP A 260 61.21 -26.89 -16.86
N GLU A 261 62.03 -27.04 -17.91
CA GLU A 261 62.89 -28.20 -18.22
C GLU A 261 64.02 -28.44 -17.20
#